data_AF-A0A7J4KA91-F1
#
_entry.id   AF-A0A7J4KA91-F1
#
_cell.length_a   1.000
_cell.length_b   1.000
_cell.length_c   1.000
_cell.angle_alpha   90.00
_cell.angle_beta   90.00
_cell.angle_gamma   90.00
#
_symmetry.space_group_name_H-M   'P 1'
#
loop_
_entity.id
_entity.type
_entity.pdbx_description
1 polymer ?
#
loop_
_entity_poly.entity_id
_entity_poly.type
_entity_poly.pdbx_seq_one_letter_code
_entity_poly.pdbx_strand_id
1 'polypeptide(L)'
;MRNRKGTEKPIEIFVALFIILAVALVMLKLFQSQIADKQKELADVTQEQKTKEMLSKVRQACSDKCVEASNNQCSPAALASLCMYNSRKVPGAAEFIDLDNDQKSGMDTTLLAGVGVCEDQIYCFHLVENCCGREISAQSCKAILSDYWSSKPGLGTISSLLGSNVPPGKCASPTIPATHWYRVEGWSAS
;
A
#
# COMPACT_ATOMS: atom_id res chain seq x y z
N MET A 1 -41.59 72.69 -14.47
CA MET A 1 -41.20 71.47 -13.72
C MET A 1 -41.09 70.31 -14.70
N ARG A 2 -39.88 69.85 -15.02
CA ARG A 2 -39.64 68.77 -16.00
C ARG A 2 -39.91 67.41 -15.33
N ASN A 3 -40.98 66.75 -15.76
CA ASN A 3 -41.30 65.38 -15.39
C ASN A 3 -40.23 64.44 -15.98
N ARG A 4 -39.25 64.01 -15.17
CA ARG A 4 -38.39 62.86 -15.45
C ARG A 4 -39.11 61.61 -14.92
N LYS A 5 -40.09 61.09 -15.67
CA LYS A 5 -40.72 59.78 -15.41
C LYS A 5 -40.58 58.95 -16.67
N GLY A 6 -39.53 58.13 -16.74
CA GLY A 6 -39.29 57.29 -17.92
C GLY A 6 -38.05 56.39 -17.83
N THR A 7 -37.12 56.64 -16.92
CA THR A 7 -35.85 55.89 -16.82
C THR A 7 -35.74 54.95 -15.63
N GLU A 8 -36.69 54.96 -14.69
CA GLU A 8 -36.58 54.16 -13.44
C GLU A 8 -37.00 52.69 -13.62
N LYS A 9 -38.00 52.39 -14.47
CA LYS A 9 -38.48 51.02 -14.73
C LYS A 9 -37.44 50.04 -15.32
N PRO A 10 -36.62 50.43 -16.31
CA PRO A 10 -35.61 49.51 -16.84
C PRO A 10 -34.49 49.23 -15.83
N ILE A 11 -34.13 50.20 -14.99
CA ILE A 11 -33.05 50.05 -13.99
C ILE A 11 -33.44 49.01 -12.93
N GLU A 12 -34.68 49.01 -12.44
CA GLU A 12 -35.19 47.99 -11.51
C GLU A 12 -35.10 46.56 -12.09
N ILE A 13 -35.43 46.41 -13.38
CA ILE A 13 -35.35 45.12 -14.07
C ILE A 13 -33.90 44.64 -14.18
N PHE A 14 -32.96 45.54 -14.47
CA PHE A 14 -31.53 45.19 -14.51
C PHE A 14 -30.98 44.80 -13.14
N VAL A 15 -31.39 45.49 -12.07
CA VAL A 15 -31.00 45.14 -10.69
C VAL A 15 -31.55 43.78 -10.30
N ALA A 16 -32.82 43.49 -10.60
CA ALA A 16 -33.43 42.18 -10.33
C ALA A 16 -32.71 41.05 -11.09
N LEU A 17 -32.38 41.27 -12.37
CA LEU A 17 -31.59 40.33 -13.18
C LEU A 17 -30.21 40.08 -12.58
N PHE A 18 -29.51 41.12 -12.12
CA PHE A 18 -28.20 40.99 -11.49
C PHE A 18 -28.25 40.19 -10.19
N ILE A 19 -29.28 40.39 -9.37
CA ILE A 19 -29.50 39.64 -8.14
C ILE A 19 -29.73 38.16 -8.47
N ILE A 20 -30.57 37.86 -9.47
CA ILE A 20 -30.82 36.47 -9.90
C ILE A 20 -29.53 35.81 -10.39
N LEU A 21 -28.70 36.53 -11.16
CA LEU A 21 -27.41 36.05 -11.65
C LEU A 21 -26.42 35.78 -10.52
N ALA A 22 -26.36 36.68 -9.52
CA ALA A 22 -25.52 36.50 -8.34
C ALA A 22 -25.96 35.26 -7.52
N VAL A 23 -27.27 35.09 -7.30
CA VAL A 23 -27.81 33.91 -6.61
C VAL A 23 -27.52 32.62 -7.38
N ALA A 24 -27.67 32.64 -8.71
CA ALA A 24 -27.34 31.49 -9.56
C ALA A 24 -25.86 31.11 -9.48
N LEU A 25 -24.95 32.08 -9.48
CA LEU A 25 -23.51 31.84 -9.32
C LEU A 25 -23.17 31.26 -7.93
N VAL A 26 -23.80 31.76 -6.86
CA VAL A 26 -23.61 31.22 -5.51
C VAL A 26 -24.12 29.77 -5.43
N MET A 27 -25.31 29.50 -5.97
CA MET A 27 -25.85 28.13 -6.06
C MET A 27 -24.91 27.20 -6.82
N LEU A 28 -24.42 27.62 -7.99
CA LEU A 28 -23.46 26.82 -8.78
C LEU A 28 -22.17 26.53 -8.00
N LYS A 29 -21.63 27.50 -7.25
CA LYS A 29 -20.45 27.27 -6.40
C LYS A 29 -20.71 26.25 -5.28
N LEU A 30 -21.88 26.31 -4.65
CA LEU A 30 -22.27 25.34 -3.61
C LEU A 30 -22.40 23.92 -4.18
N PHE A 31 -23.04 23.78 -5.35
CA PHE A 31 -23.14 22.49 -6.03
C PHE A 31 -21.77 21.95 -6.47
N GLN A 32 -20.89 22.81 -6.99
CA GLN A 32 -19.53 22.40 -7.36
C GLN A 32 -18.74 21.90 -6.15
N SER A 33 -18.85 22.56 -5.00
CA SER A 33 -18.19 22.11 -3.76
C SER A 33 -18.69 20.73 -3.33
N GLN A 34 -20.01 20.53 -3.31
CA GLN A 34 -20.59 19.24 -2.93
C GLN A 34 -20.22 18.10 -3.89
N ILE A 35 -20.15 18.39 -5.20
CA ILE A 35 -19.71 17.40 -6.19
C ILE A 35 -18.23 17.05 -5.99
N ALA A 36 -17.37 18.03 -5.73
CA ALA A 36 -15.95 17.80 -5.49
C ALA A 36 -15.73 16.93 -4.23
N ASP A 37 -16.45 17.23 -3.14
CA ASP A 37 -16.38 16.45 -1.90
C ASP A 37 -16.84 14.99 -2.13
N LYS A 38 -17.93 14.81 -2.87
CA LYS A 38 -18.44 13.46 -3.21
C LYS A 38 -17.53 12.69 -4.15
N GLN A 39 -16.91 13.36 -5.12
CA GLN A 39 -15.92 12.74 -6.00
C GLN A 39 -14.69 12.27 -5.24
N LYS A 40 -14.22 13.07 -4.26
CA LYS A 40 -13.12 12.68 -3.38
C LYS A 40 -13.48 11.46 -2.53
N GLU A 41 -14.65 11.48 -1.89
CA GLU A 41 -15.15 10.33 -1.10
C GLU A 41 -15.24 9.05 -1.94
N LEU A 42 -15.76 9.15 -3.18
CA LEU A 42 -15.81 8.03 -4.13
C LEU A 42 -14.41 7.54 -4.53
N ALA A 43 -13.46 8.44 -4.73
CA ALA A 43 -12.08 8.09 -5.06
C ALA A 43 -11.40 7.35 -3.90
N ASP A 44 -11.57 7.84 -2.67
CA ASP A 44 -10.99 7.23 -1.46
C ASP A 44 -11.57 5.82 -1.23
N VAL A 45 -12.89 5.64 -1.36
CA VAL A 45 -13.53 4.31 -1.25
C VAL A 45 -13.05 3.36 -2.35
N THR A 46 -12.90 3.86 -3.57
CA THR A 46 -12.40 3.05 -4.69
C THR A 46 -10.97 2.60 -4.46
N GLN A 47 -10.13 3.47 -3.91
CA GLN A 47 -8.74 3.16 -3.59
C GLN A 47 -8.65 2.13 -2.46
N GLU A 48 -9.41 2.30 -1.38
CA GLU A 48 -9.47 1.33 -0.28
C GLU A 48 -9.91 -0.06 -0.77
N GLN A 49 -10.91 -0.12 -1.66
CA GLN A 49 -11.35 -1.38 -2.26
C GLN A 49 -10.25 -2.04 -3.10
N LYS A 50 -9.52 -1.26 -3.90
CA LYS A 50 -8.37 -1.76 -4.67
C LYS A 50 -7.29 -2.31 -3.75
N THR A 51 -6.91 -1.56 -2.71
CA THR A 51 -5.91 -2.03 -1.72
C THR A 51 -6.34 -3.35 -1.10
N LYS A 52 -7.59 -3.47 -0.66
CA LYS A 52 -8.14 -4.72 -0.09
C LYS A 52 -8.10 -5.88 -1.08
N GLU A 53 -8.51 -5.65 -2.33
CA GLU A 53 -8.47 -6.67 -3.38
C GLU A 53 -7.04 -7.15 -3.63
N MET A 54 -6.09 -6.22 -3.73
CA MET A 54 -4.68 -6.54 -3.97
C MET A 54 -4.06 -7.29 -2.80
N LEU A 55 -4.32 -6.84 -1.56
CA LEU A 55 -3.87 -7.54 -0.37
C LEU A 55 -4.46 -8.95 -0.28
N SER A 56 -5.72 -9.13 -0.68
CA SER A 56 -6.36 -10.44 -0.76
C SER A 56 -5.67 -11.34 -1.78
N LYS A 57 -5.32 -10.83 -2.98
CA LYS A 57 -4.58 -11.59 -4.00
C LYS A 57 -3.20 -12.02 -3.50
N VAL A 58 -2.47 -11.10 -2.85
CA VAL A 58 -1.15 -11.42 -2.29
C VAL A 58 -1.27 -12.45 -1.16
N ARG A 59 -2.26 -12.31 -0.27
CA ARG A 59 -2.53 -13.28 0.80
C ARG A 59 -2.88 -14.65 0.22
N GLN A 60 -3.67 -14.72 -0.83
CA GLN A 60 -3.99 -15.97 -1.51
C GLN A 60 -2.72 -16.62 -2.08
N ALA A 61 -1.90 -15.85 -2.82
CA ALA A 61 -0.65 -16.37 -3.37
C ALA A 61 0.33 -16.87 -2.29
N CYS A 62 0.39 -16.19 -1.14
CA CYS A 62 1.16 -16.63 0.00
C CYS A 62 0.60 -17.91 0.64
N SER A 63 -0.73 -18.04 0.70
CA SER A 63 -1.39 -19.26 1.17
C SER A 63 -1.12 -20.43 0.23
N ASP A 64 -1.17 -20.21 -1.08
CA ASP A 64 -0.83 -21.21 -2.10
C ASP A 64 0.63 -21.64 -1.97
N LYS A 65 1.55 -20.70 -1.71
CA LYS A 65 2.96 -21.02 -1.42
C LYS A 65 3.14 -21.84 -0.15
N CYS A 66 2.32 -21.60 0.88
CA CYS A 66 2.34 -22.42 2.07
C CYS A 66 1.80 -23.84 1.81
N VAL A 67 0.74 -23.97 1.01
CA VAL A 67 0.22 -25.26 0.56
C VAL A 67 1.28 -26.02 -0.25
N GLU A 68 1.95 -25.33 -1.17
CA GLU A 68 3.08 -25.88 -1.94
C GLU A 68 4.21 -26.36 -1.02
N ALA A 69 4.57 -25.58 0.01
CA ALA A 69 5.56 -25.99 1.00
C ALA A 69 5.12 -27.22 1.79
N SER A 70 3.85 -27.29 2.16
CA SER A 70 3.27 -28.44 2.87
C SER A 70 3.28 -29.70 2.02
N ASN A 71 2.93 -29.58 0.73
CA ASN A 71 3.00 -30.68 -0.24
C ASN A 71 4.44 -31.17 -0.46
N ASN A 72 5.42 -30.27 -0.36
CA ASN A 72 6.85 -30.58 -0.40
C ASN A 72 7.42 -31.00 0.96
N GLN A 73 6.59 -31.62 1.81
CA GLN A 73 6.94 -32.15 3.12
C GLN A 73 7.63 -31.12 4.03
N CYS A 74 7.29 -29.84 3.86
CA CYS A 74 7.86 -28.74 4.63
C CYS A 74 9.39 -28.69 4.55
N SER A 75 9.94 -29.07 3.39
CA SER A 75 11.39 -29.06 3.17
C SER A 75 11.98 -27.65 3.38
N PRO A 76 13.25 -27.54 3.81
CA PRO A 76 13.91 -26.24 4.01
C PRO A 76 13.85 -25.35 2.77
N ALA A 77 13.98 -25.92 1.57
CA ALA A 77 13.89 -25.19 0.32
C ALA A 77 12.50 -24.60 0.06
N ALA A 78 11.44 -25.35 0.37
CA ALA A 78 10.07 -24.88 0.14
C ALA A 78 9.66 -23.81 1.16
N LEU A 79 10.08 -23.95 2.41
CA LEU A 79 9.90 -22.91 3.44
C LEU A 79 10.71 -21.65 3.12
N ALA A 80 11.95 -21.79 2.63
CA ALA A 80 12.75 -20.67 2.17
C ALA A 80 12.07 -19.95 0.99
N SER A 81 11.50 -20.69 0.04
CA SER A 81 10.73 -20.14 -1.08
C SER A 81 9.55 -19.29 -0.62
N LEU A 82 8.78 -19.77 0.36
CA LEU A 82 7.70 -19.01 1.01
C LEU A 82 8.22 -17.70 1.63
N CYS A 83 9.31 -17.77 2.42
CA CYS A 83 9.89 -16.61 3.09
C CYS A 83 10.48 -15.56 2.12
N MET A 84 10.93 -15.98 0.94
CA MET A 84 11.39 -15.06 -0.11
C MET A 84 10.24 -14.53 -1.00
N TYR A 85 9.03 -15.08 -0.89
CA TYR A 85 7.90 -14.69 -1.74
C TYR A 85 7.27 -13.38 -1.25
N ASN A 86 6.92 -12.50 -2.18
CA ASN A 86 6.42 -11.16 -1.89
C ASN A 86 5.46 -10.66 -2.99
N SER A 87 4.78 -9.54 -2.71
CA SER A 87 3.77 -8.94 -3.59
C SER A 87 4.22 -8.72 -5.03
N ARG A 88 5.50 -8.40 -5.29
CA ARG A 88 6.03 -8.19 -6.65
C ARG A 88 6.08 -9.46 -7.50
N LYS A 89 6.07 -10.62 -6.85
CA LYS A 89 6.10 -11.93 -7.53
C LYS A 89 4.69 -12.44 -7.87
N VAL A 90 3.64 -11.73 -7.46
CA VAL A 90 2.25 -12.09 -7.73
C VAL A 90 1.87 -11.55 -9.10
N PRO A 91 1.48 -12.41 -10.06
CA PRO A 91 1.06 -11.96 -11.39
C PRO A 91 -0.14 -11.01 -11.30
N GLY A 92 -0.02 -9.84 -11.92
CA GLY A 92 -1.08 -8.81 -11.89
C GLY A 92 -1.19 -8.06 -10.56
N ALA A 93 -0.27 -8.25 -9.61
CA ALA A 93 -0.14 -7.33 -8.49
C ALA A 93 0.46 -5.99 -8.98
N ALA A 94 0.06 -4.91 -8.32
CA ALA A 94 0.55 -3.57 -8.59
C ALA A 94 1.98 -3.45 -8.05
N GLU A 95 2.75 -2.52 -8.61
CA GLU A 95 4.11 -2.23 -8.16
C GLU A 95 4.16 -1.71 -6.71
N PHE A 96 3.03 -1.18 -6.21
CA PHE A 96 2.83 -0.77 -4.82
C PHE A 96 1.38 -1.03 -4.38
N ILE A 97 1.20 -1.24 -3.08
CA ILE A 97 -0.08 -1.42 -2.41
C ILE A 97 -0.19 -0.33 -1.36
N ASP A 98 -1.03 0.68 -1.63
CA ASP A 98 -1.29 1.84 -0.78
C ASP A 98 -2.09 1.42 0.46
N LEU A 99 -1.39 1.08 1.55
CA LEU A 99 -1.94 0.51 2.78
C LEU A 99 -2.48 1.59 3.71
N ASP A 100 -1.94 2.80 3.68
CA ASP A 100 -2.37 3.93 4.51
C ASP A 100 -3.33 4.92 3.80
N ASN A 101 -3.56 4.70 2.49
CA ASN A 101 -4.44 5.50 1.64
C ASN A 101 -3.98 6.96 1.49
N ASP A 102 -2.68 7.21 1.54
CA ASP A 102 -2.09 8.53 1.36
C ASP A 102 -1.79 8.87 -0.12
N GLN A 103 -2.02 7.91 -1.02
CA GLN A 103 -1.81 8.00 -2.47
C GLN A 103 -0.35 8.20 -2.89
N LYS A 104 0.63 7.98 -2.00
CA LYS A 104 2.06 8.09 -2.30
C LYS A 104 2.62 6.74 -2.75
N SER A 105 2.97 6.67 -4.02
CA SER A 105 3.55 5.47 -4.58
C SER A 105 5.02 5.25 -4.16
N GLY A 106 5.33 4.02 -3.75
CA GLY A 106 6.68 3.44 -3.87
C GLY A 106 7.75 3.89 -2.86
N MET A 107 7.47 4.85 -1.97
CA MET A 107 8.42 5.30 -0.94
C MET A 107 7.80 5.40 0.46
N ASP A 108 6.57 4.92 0.64
CA ASP A 108 5.92 5.00 1.94
C ASP A 108 6.16 3.75 2.81
N THR A 109 6.27 4.02 4.12
CA THR A 109 6.39 3.01 5.16
C THR A 109 5.13 3.01 6.00
N THR A 110 4.55 1.83 6.17
CA THR A 110 3.45 1.65 7.11
C THR A 110 3.71 0.48 8.05
N LEU A 111 2.80 0.25 8.99
CA LEU A 111 2.80 -0.93 9.85
C LEU A 111 1.78 -1.94 9.33
N LEU A 112 2.25 -3.15 9.05
CA LEU A 112 1.40 -4.30 8.75
C LEU A 112 1.65 -5.38 9.81
N ALA A 113 0.59 -5.73 10.55
CA ALA A 113 0.69 -6.65 11.71
C ALA A 113 1.75 -6.22 12.74
N GLY A 114 1.91 -4.90 12.97
CA GLY A 114 2.88 -4.36 13.93
C GLY A 114 4.34 -4.33 13.45
N VAL A 115 4.61 -4.80 12.22
CA VAL A 115 5.94 -4.79 11.60
C VAL A 115 5.98 -3.72 10.52
N GLY A 116 7.04 -2.91 10.50
CA GLY A 116 7.24 -1.91 9.45
C GLY A 116 7.44 -2.59 8.09
N VAL A 117 6.68 -2.16 7.08
CA VAL A 117 6.72 -2.70 5.72
C VAL A 117 6.83 -1.55 4.72
N CYS A 118 7.50 -1.80 3.60
CA CYS A 118 7.39 -0.93 2.44
C CYS A 118 6.19 -1.38 1.60
N GLU A 119 5.33 -0.43 1.25
CA GLU A 119 4.13 -0.69 0.45
C GLU A 119 4.42 -1.25 -0.95
N ASP A 120 5.65 -1.09 -1.44
CA ASP A 120 6.12 -1.62 -2.72
C ASP A 120 6.51 -3.10 -2.67
N GLN A 121 6.64 -3.69 -1.47
CA GLN A 121 7.10 -5.07 -1.30
C GLN A 121 6.65 -5.69 0.04
N ILE A 122 5.49 -6.35 0.01
CA ILE A 122 4.92 -7.06 1.15
C ILE A 122 5.31 -8.54 1.05
N TYR A 123 6.10 -9.02 2.01
CA TYR A 123 6.51 -10.43 2.10
C TYR A 123 5.45 -11.30 2.76
N CYS A 124 5.42 -12.59 2.43
CA CYS A 124 4.40 -13.53 2.92
C CYS A 124 4.34 -13.68 4.45
N PHE A 125 5.44 -13.48 5.16
CA PHE A 125 5.43 -13.51 6.62
C PHE A 125 4.65 -12.36 7.28
N HIS A 126 4.26 -11.32 6.51
CA HIS A 126 3.33 -10.29 7.00
C HIS A 126 1.86 -10.71 6.86
N LEU A 127 1.57 -11.76 6.07
CA LEU A 127 0.21 -12.11 5.64
C LEU A 127 -0.24 -13.51 6.07
N VAL A 128 0.72 -14.39 6.35
CA VAL A 128 0.52 -15.78 6.78
C VAL A 128 1.26 -15.98 8.08
N GLU A 129 0.52 -16.25 9.16
CA GLU A 129 1.08 -16.42 10.50
C GLU A 129 1.58 -17.83 10.77
N ASN A 130 1.00 -18.84 10.12
CA ASN A 130 1.33 -20.25 10.33
C ASN A 130 1.43 -20.99 9.00
N CYS A 131 2.45 -21.82 8.87
CA CYS A 131 2.62 -22.74 7.76
C CYS A 131 3.33 -23.99 8.26
N CYS A 132 2.98 -25.19 7.77
CA CYS A 132 3.70 -26.41 8.18
C CYS A 132 3.74 -26.65 9.71
N GLY A 133 2.68 -26.23 10.43
CA GLY A 133 2.61 -26.35 11.90
C GLY A 133 3.61 -25.49 12.67
N ARG A 134 4.21 -24.48 12.01
CA ARG A 134 5.13 -23.51 12.62
C ARG A 134 4.70 -22.08 12.34
N GLU A 135 5.05 -21.20 13.26
CA GLU A 135 4.86 -19.77 13.10
C GLU A 135 5.77 -19.23 11.99
N ILE A 136 5.18 -18.41 11.11
CA ILE A 136 5.86 -17.69 10.04
C ILE A 136 5.88 -16.21 10.41
N SER A 137 6.98 -15.78 11.00
CA SER A 137 7.28 -14.40 11.38
C SER A 137 8.57 -13.94 10.71
N ALA A 138 8.89 -12.65 10.81
CA ALA A 138 10.15 -12.13 10.27
C ALA A 138 11.38 -12.85 10.86
N GLN A 139 11.33 -13.15 12.16
CA GLN A 139 12.39 -13.88 12.88
C GLN A 139 12.46 -15.34 12.45
N SER A 140 11.33 -16.05 12.34
CA SER A 140 11.36 -17.46 11.93
C SER A 140 11.78 -17.61 10.46
N CYS A 141 11.35 -16.70 9.58
CA CYS A 141 11.81 -16.67 8.20
C CYS A 141 13.31 -16.41 8.07
N LYS A 142 13.88 -15.54 8.91
CA LYS A 142 15.34 -15.34 8.98
C LYS A 142 16.08 -16.65 9.27
N ALA A 143 15.61 -17.39 10.27
CA ALA A 143 16.22 -18.64 10.68
C ALA A 143 16.12 -19.68 9.56
N ILE A 144 14.93 -19.84 8.97
CA ILE A 144 14.69 -20.74 7.82
C ILE A 144 15.64 -20.44 6.66
N LEU A 145 15.81 -19.16 6.31
CA LEU A 145 16.68 -18.75 5.21
C LEU A 145 18.17 -18.95 5.55
N SER A 146 18.55 -18.65 6.78
CA SER A 146 19.92 -18.86 7.26
C SER A 146 20.30 -20.34 7.24
N ASP A 147 19.42 -21.21 7.72
CA ASP A 147 19.58 -22.67 7.69
C ASP A 147 19.65 -23.19 6.24
N TYR A 148 18.75 -22.71 5.38
CA TYR A 148 18.70 -23.08 3.98
C TYR A 148 20.01 -22.77 3.25
N TRP A 149 20.54 -21.55 3.38
CA TRP A 149 21.80 -21.19 2.71
C TRP A 149 23.04 -21.77 3.37
N SER A 150 23.03 -21.99 4.69
CA SER A 150 24.12 -22.71 5.37
C SER A 150 24.27 -24.14 4.84
N SER A 151 23.16 -24.76 4.42
CA SER A 151 23.19 -26.10 3.79
C SER A 151 23.69 -26.10 2.34
N LYS A 152 23.96 -24.94 1.74
CA LYS A 152 24.39 -24.77 0.34
C LYS A 152 25.80 -24.16 0.27
N PRO A 153 26.86 -24.96 0.49
CA PRO A 153 28.22 -24.47 0.45
C PRO A 153 28.56 -23.88 -0.93
N GLY A 154 29.32 -22.79 -0.94
CA GLY A 154 29.81 -22.13 -2.17
C GLY A 154 28.92 -21.02 -2.73
N LEU A 155 27.79 -20.68 -2.11
CA LEU A 155 26.89 -19.61 -2.58
C LEU A 155 27.23 -18.20 -2.05
N GLY A 156 28.26 -18.06 -1.21
CA GLY A 156 28.66 -16.79 -0.60
C GLY A 156 28.34 -16.71 0.90
N THR A 157 28.45 -15.53 1.48
CA THR A 157 28.09 -15.30 2.89
C THR A 157 26.56 -15.23 3.05
N ILE A 158 26.03 -15.72 4.17
CA ILE A 158 24.59 -15.69 4.48
C ILE A 158 24.05 -14.25 4.36
N SER A 159 24.83 -13.27 4.84
CA SER A 159 24.51 -11.84 4.75
C SER A 159 24.31 -11.36 3.31
N SER A 160 25.22 -11.73 2.39
CA SER A 160 25.11 -11.37 0.97
C SER A 160 23.89 -12.03 0.32
N LEU A 161 23.61 -13.28 0.67
CA LEU A 161 22.47 -14.04 0.14
C LEU A 161 21.12 -13.48 0.63
N LEU A 162 21.02 -13.13 1.92
CA LEU A 162 19.88 -12.42 2.48
C LEU A 162 19.64 -11.11 1.75
N GLY A 163 20.67 -10.26 1.61
CA GLY A 163 20.57 -8.96 0.95
C GLY A 163 20.15 -9.05 -0.52
N SER A 164 20.55 -10.09 -1.23
CA SER A 164 20.26 -10.26 -2.65
C SER A 164 18.88 -10.86 -2.93
N ASN A 165 18.42 -11.78 -2.07
CA ASN A 165 17.17 -12.52 -2.30
C ASN A 165 15.99 -11.97 -1.52
N VAL A 166 16.27 -11.16 -0.49
CA VAL A 166 15.27 -10.50 0.32
C VAL A 166 15.63 -9.01 0.46
N PRO A 167 15.69 -8.27 -0.67
CA PRO A 167 16.05 -6.88 -0.62
C PRO A 167 15.00 -6.09 0.16
N PRO A 168 15.41 -5.04 0.89
CA PRO A 168 14.45 -4.12 1.44
C PRO A 168 13.70 -3.42 0.29
N GLY A 169 12.44 -3.02 0.52
CA GLY A 169 11.68 -2.24 -0.46
C GLY A 169 12.34 -0.89 -0.75
N LYS A 170 11.91 -0.20 -1.82
CA LYS A 170 12.46 1.10 -2.25
C LYS A 170 12.28 2.19 -1.19
N CYS A 171 11.29 2.04 -0.31
CA CYS A 171 11.06 2.94 0.81
C CYS A 171 12.18 2.88 1.86
N ALA A 172 13.06 1.89 1.80
CA ALA A 172 14.04 1.63 2.83
C ALA A 172 15.15 2.69 2.92
N SER A 173 14.97 3.65 3.81
CA SER A 173 15.97 4.64 4.20
C SER A 173 16.81 4.20 5.42
N PRO A 174 18.07 4.67 5.52
CA PRO A 174 18.90 4.67 6.72
C PRO A 174 18.24 5.27 7.98
N THR A 175 17.18 6.07 7.81
CA THR A 175 16.50 6.80 8.88
C THR A 175 15.21 6.13 9.39
N ILE A 176 14.81 4.99 8.82
CA ILE A 176 13.57 4.30 9.18
C ILE A 176 13.68 3.62 10.56
N PRO A 177 12.58 3.56 11.33
CA PRO A 177 12.51 2.89 12.63
C PRO A 177 13.03 1.44 12.62
N ALA A 178 13.62 1.01 13.73
CA ALA A 178 14.11 -0.36 13.92
C ALA A 178 13.02 -1.43 13.82
N THR A 179 11.74 -1.04 13.85
CA THR A 179 10.58 -1.91 13.70
C THR A 179 10.35 -2.40 12.28
N HIS A 180 11.07 -1.86 11.29
CA HIS A 180 11.01 -2.36 9.91
C HIS A 180 11.71 -3.71 9.79
N TRP A 181 11.09 -4.67 9.08
CA TRP A 181 11.55 -6.06 9.07
C TRP A 181 13.01 -6.23 8.60
N TYR A 182 13.52 -5.35 7.72
CA TYR A 182 14.92 -5.41 7.28
C TYR A 182 15.92 -4.82 8.30
N ARG A 183 15.43 -4.15 9.35
CA ARG A 183 16.21 -3.66 10.50
C ARG A 183 16.08 -4.51 11.75
N VAL A 184 15.15 -5.47 11.76
CA VAL A 184 15.07 -6.46 12.86
C VAL A 184 16.45 -7.08 13.02
N GLU A 185 17.05 -6.86 14.19
CA GLU A 185 18.49 -7.01 14.42
C GLU A 185 19.06 -8.30 13.79
N GLY A 186 20.12 -8.12 13.01
CA GLY A 186 20.89 -9.17 12.36
C GLY A 186 20.41 -9.65 10.98
N TRP A 187 19.45 -9.00 10.33
CA TRP A 187 19.32 -9.05 8.85
C TRP A 187 20.30 -8.10 8.16
N SER A 188 20.73 -7.06 8.87
CA SER A 188 21.81 -6.18 8.43
C SER A 188 23.15 -6.90 8.58
N ALA A 189 23.90 -6.92 7.49
CA ALA A 189 25.31 -7.30 7.47
C ALA A 189 26.06 -6.66 8.66
N SER A 190 26.51 -7.51 9.58
CA SER A 190 27.77 -7.29 10.28
C SER A 190 28.87 -7.95 9.47
#